data_AF-A0A1F3AYI0-F1
#
_entry.id   AF-A0A1F3AYI0-F1
#
_cell.length_a   1.000
_cell.length_b   1.000
_cell.length_c   1.000
_cell.angle_alpha   90.00
_cell.angle_beta   90.00
_cell.angle_gamma   90.00
#
_symmetry.space_group_name_H-M   'P 1'
#
loop_
_entity.id
_entity.type
_entity.pdbx_description
1 polymer ?
#
loop_
_entity_poly.entity_id
_entity_poly.type
_entity_poly.pdbx_seq_one_letter_code
_entity_poly.pdbx_strand_id
1 'polypeptide(L)'
;MPPMTIRSALAALLLCLTPLSAHAGAVLSDADRADLTKAEAYFNQIVTLKARFLQVSPAGDYTEGTVFIQRPGLMRLEYDPPVPLLLVADGTFFIYYDKELDQTTHLFLNDTPAGIMLKEKLSFFDGEVTVTNVARKNGVIEISLTQTENPAEGELTLVFSNSPYEFKQWRVLDAQGEVTTVSLFEATEGVDLPPGLFRLSRTKDSGN
;
A
#
# COMPACT_ATOMS: atom_id res chain seq x y z
N MET A 1 -46.03 14.61 -55.10
CA MET A 1 -46.22 14.19 -53.69
C MET A 1 -46.61 12.72 -53.66
N PRO A 2 -45.75 11.84 -53.12
CA PRO A 2 -46.15 10.55 -52.54
C PRO A 2 -45.72 10.43 -51.06
N PRO A 3 -46.28 9.47 -50.29
CA PRO A 3 -46.46 9.62 -48.85
C PRO A 3 -45.30 9.10 -47.99
N MET A 4 -45.21 9.77 -46.83
CA MET A 4 -44.39 9.52 -45.66
C MET A 4 -44.58 8.08 -45.12
N THR A 5 -43.49 7.33 -44.97
CA THR A 5 -43.48 6.06 -44.22
C THR A 5 -42.51 6.20 -43.05
N ILE A 6 -43.07 6.33 -41.85
CA ILE A 6 -42.33 6.36 -40.59
C ILE A 6 -41.84 4.94 -40.31
N ARG A 7 -40.53 4.72 -40.43
CA ARG A 7 -39.87 3.50 -39.96
C ARG A 7 -39.47 3.70 -38.50
N SER A 8 -40.27 3.18 -37.59
CA SER A 8 -39.93 3.06 -36.17
C SER A 8 -38.72 2.14 -36.02
N ALA A 9 -37.55 2.70 -35.72
CA ALA A 9 -36.37 1.94 -35.32
C ALA A 9 -36.43 1.73 -33.80
N LEU A 10 -36.74 0.50 -33.40
CA LEU A 10 -36.67 0.04 -32.03
C LEU A 10 -35.17 -0.08 -31.66
N ALA A 11 -34.61 0.94 -31.02
CA ALA A 11 -33.25 0.88 -30.49
C ALA A 11 -33.24 -0.04 -29.26
N ALA A 12 -32.73 -1.26 -29.43
CA ALA A 12 -32.49 -2.19 -28.34
C ALA A 12 -31.39 -1.63 -27.44
N LEU A 13 -31.76 -1.21 -26.23
CA LEU A 13 -30.84 -0.84 -25.17
C LEU A 13 -30.16 -2.12 -24.67
N LEU A 14 -28.99 -2.46 -25.22
CA LEU A 14 -28.11 -3.47 -24.62
C LEU A 14 -27.57 -2.90 -23.30
N LEU A 15 -28.13 -3.34 -22.17
CA LEU A 15 -27.42 -3.28 -20.90
C LEU A 15 -26.22 -4.22 -21.00
N CYS A 16 -25.03 -3.68 -21.26
CA CYS A 16 -23.79 -4.38 -20.98
C CYS A 16 -23.69 -4.54 -19.45
N LEU A 17 -24.02 -5.73 -18.93
CA LEU A 17 -23.56 -6.13 -17.62
C LEU A 17 -22.03 -6.31 -17.71
N THR A 18 -21.28 -5.26 -17.37
CA THR A 18 -19.87 -5.43 -17.05
C THR A 18 -19.80 -6.27 -15.78
N PRO A 19 -19.11 -7.42 -15.77
CA PRO A 19 -18.93 -8.18 -14.54
C PRO A 19 -18.19 -7.27 -13.56
N LEU A 20 -18.83 -7.00 -12.42
CA LEU A 20 -18.16 -6.43 -11.26
C LEU A 20 -17.13 -7.48 -10.85
N SER A 21 -15.85 -7.25 -11.13
CA SER A 21 -14.77 -8.11 -10.66
C SER A 21 -14.80 -8.08 -9.13
N ALA A 22 -15.50 -9.03 -8.54
CA ALA A 22 -15.40 -9.31 -7.12
C ALA A 22 -13.95 -9.72 -6.86
N HIS A 23 -13.28 -9.04 -5.93
CA HIS A 23 -11.98 -9.43 -5.42
C HIS A 23 -12.16 -10.73 -4.63
N ALA A 24 -12.23 -11.86 -5.33
CA ALA A 24 -12.34 -13.17 -4.72
C ALA A 24 -10.98 -13.55 -4.15
N GLY A 25 -10.96 -14.03 -2.90
CA GLY A 25 -9.75 -14.54 -2.27
C GLY A 25 -9.16 -15.73 -3.05
N ALA A 26 -7.84 -15.87 -3.00
CA ALA A 26 -7.14 -16.98 -3.63
C ALA A 26 -7.51 -18.32 -2.98
N VAL A 27 -7.57 -19.37 -3.79
CA VAL A 27 -7.56 -20.75 -3.28
C VAL A 27 -6.13 -21.10 -2.92
N LEU A 28 -5.83 -21.10 -1.61
CA LEU A 28 -4.48 -21.29 -1.09
C LEU A 28 -4.08 -22.76 -1.00
N SER A 29 -2.98 -23.12 -1.66
CA SER A 29 -2.30 -24.41 -1.49
C SER A 29 -1.57 -24.51 -0.15
N ASP A 30 -1.12 -25.71 0.22
CA ASP A 30 -0.32 -25.91 1.44
C ASP A 30 1.00 -25.11 1.40
N ALA A 31 1.61 -24.99 0.22
CA ALA A 31 2.79 -24.17 0.02
C ALA A 31 2.49 -22.68 0.24
N ASP A 32 1.34 -22.19 -0.21
CA ASP A 32 0.93 -20.79 -0.01
C ASP A 32 0.71 -20.51 1.47
N ARG A 33 0.03 -21.42 2.18
CA ARG A 33 -0.16 -21.29 3.63
C ARG A 33 1.16 -21.26 4.38
N ALA A 34 2.13 -22.10 4.00
CA ALA A 34 3.46 -22.09 4.61
C ALA A 34 4.18 -20.75 4.39
N ASP A 35 4.10 -20.18 3.19
CA ASP A 35 4.71 -18.87 2.90
C ASP A 35 4.02 -17.73 3.64
N LEU A 36 2.69 -17.76 3.74
CA LEU A 36 1.91 -16.79 4.52
C LEU A 36 2.29 -16.86 6.01
N THR A 37 2.38 -18.07 6.59
CA THR A 37 2.82 -18.25 7.99
C THR A 37 4.25 -17.71 8.20
N LYS A 38 5.15 -17.92 7.22
CA LYS A 38 6.52 -17.40 7.28
C LYS A 38 6.56 -15.86 7.19
N ALA A 39 5.79 -15.28 6.27
CA ALA A 39 5.66 -13.83 6.12
C ALA A 39 5.07 -13.18 7.37
N GLU A 40 4.03 -13.81 7.94
CA GLU A 40 3.39 -13.38 9.19
C GLU A 40 4.39 -13.38 10.35
N ALA A 41 5.13 -14.47 10.53
CA ALA A 41 6.13 -14.59 11.58
C ALA A 41 7.25 -13.55 11.43
N TYR A 42 7.73 -13.34 10.21
CA TYR A 42 8.76 -12.34 9.90
C TYR A 42 8.25 -10.92 10.20
N PHE A 43 7.10 -10.53 9.62
CA PHE A 43 6.56 -9.19 9.81
C PHE A 43 6.29 -8.91 11.29
N ASN A 44 5.70 -9.84 12.03
CA ASN A 44 5.36 -9.64 13.43
C ASN A 44 6.59 -9.53 14.37
N GLN A 45 7.80 -9.80 13.89
CA GLN A 45 9.04 -9.53 14.64
C GLN A 45 9.57 -8.11 14.41
N ILE A 46 9.15 -7.43 13.33
CA ILE A 46 9.57 -6.07 13.02
C ILE A 46 8.78 -5.08 13.89
N VAL A 47 9.43 -4.60 14.93
CA VAL A 47 8.93 -3.50 15.77
C VAL A 47 9.38 -2.15 15.21
N THR A 48 10.67 -2.01 14.93
CA THR A 48 11.25 -0.82 14.30
C THR A 48 12.05 -1.20 13.06
N LEU A 49 11.99 -0.34 12.05
CA LEU A 49 12.77 -0.48 10.82
C LEU A 49 13.18 0.90 10.31
N LYS A 50 14.43 0.98 9.85
CA LYS A 50 14.94 2.11 9.05
C LYS A 50 15.48 1.55 7.74
N ALA A 51 15.13 2.15 6.62
CA ALA A 51 15.69 1.78 5.32
C ALA A 51 15.77 3.01 4.41
N ARG A 52 16.62 2.91 3.40
CA ARG A 52 16.48 3.74 2.20
C ARG A 52 15.41 3.14 1.30
N PHE A 53 14.72 3.98 0.55
CA PHE A 53 13.73 3.51 -0.40
C PHE A 53 13.91 4.13 -1.78
N LEU A 54 13.50 3.37 -2.79
CA LEU A 54 13.26 3.83 -4.16
C LEU A 54 11.78 3.60 -4.46
N GLN A 55 11.05 4.68 -4.71
CA GLN A 55 9.67 4.63 -5.15
C GLN A 55 9.62 4.79 -6.67
N VAL A 56 8.77 4.00 -7.33
CA VAL A 56 8.38 4.19 -8.72
C VAL A 56 6.90 4.51 -8.77
N SER A 57 6.56 5.67 -9.36
CA SER A 57 5.19 6.13 -9.53
C SER A 57 4.48 5.39 -10.67
N PRO A 58 3.15 5.51 -10.79
CA PRO A 58 2.40 4.96 -11.92
C PRO A 58 2.88 5.50 -13.28
N ALA A 59 3.41 6.73 -13.32
CA ALA A 59 3.97 7.35 -14.51
C ALA A 59 5.39 6.83 -14.87
N GLY A 60 6.00 6.05 -13.98
CA GLY A 60 7.35 5.51 -14.15
C GLY A 60 8.46 6.43 -13.61
N ASP A 61 8.10 7.59 -13.06
CA ASP A 61 9.06 8.46 -12.36
C ASP A 61 9.57 7.78 -11.10
N TYR A 62 10.84 7.97 -10.78
CA TYR A 62 11.45 7.42 -9.59
C TYR A 62 11.85 8.51 -8.60
N THR A 63 11.65 8.23 -7.30
CA THR A 63 12.05 9.10 -6.21
C THR A 63 12.68 8.28 -5.10
N GLU A 64 13.62 8.87 -4.37
CA GLU A 64 14.30 8.22 -3.27
C GLU A 64 14.03 8.91 -1.95
N GLY A 65 14.33 8.20 -0.87
CA GLY A 65 14.22 8.77 0.45
C GLY A 65 14.59 7.80 1.55
N THR A 66 14.21 8.17 2.77
CA THR A 66 14.38 7.35 3.96
C THR A 66 13.02 7.00 4.54
N VAL A 67 12.81 5.72 4.82
CA VAL A 67 11.63 5.24 5.54
C VAL A 67 12.01 4.86 6.96
N PHE A 68 11.15 5.25 7.89
CA PHE A 68 11.17 4.82 9.28
C PHE A 68 9.81 4.19 9.60
N ILE A 69 9.83 3.04 10.24
CA ILE A 69 8.63 2.33 10.69
C ILE A 69 8.79 2.05 12.17
N GLN A 70 7.73 2.31 12.94
CA GLN A 70 7.59 1.84 14.31
C GLN A 70 6.17 1.28 14.48
N ARG A 71 6.06 -0.03 14.61
CA ARG A 71 4.77 -0.69 14.79
C ARG A 71 4.35 -0.66 16.26
N PRO A 72 3.04 -0.52 16.55
CA PRO A 72 1.95 -0.31 15.59
C PRO A 72 1.80 1.15 15.12
N GLY A 73 1.34 1.31 13.88
CA GLY A 73 0.70 2.52 13.37
C GLY A 73 1.61 3.69 12.98
N LEU A 74 2.92 3.63 13.28
CA LEU A 74 3.82 4.75 13.02
C LEU A 74 4.73 4.47 11.83
N MET A 75 4.78 5.45 10.94
CA MET A 75 5.62 5.41 9.74
C MET A 75 6.00 6.82 9.32
N ARG A 76 7.17 6.98 8.72
CA ARG A 76 7.63 8.25 8.15
C ARG A 76 8.40 7.97 6.87
N LEU A 77 7.97 8.54 5.76
CA LEU A 77 8.73 8.55 4.51
C LEU A 77 9.19 9.98 4.24
N GLU A 78 10.50 10.19 4.33
CA GLU A 78 11.13 11.44 3.96
C GLU A 78 11.72 11.30 2.57
N TYR A 79 11.19 12.04 1.60
CA TYR A 79 11.76 12.07 0.26
C TYR A 79 13.01 12.96 0.25
N ASP A 80 13.99 12.56 -0.54
CA ASP A 80 15.18 13.34 -0.79
C ASP A 80 14.86 14.55 -1.69
N PRO A 81 15.61 15.66 -1.58
CA PRO A 81 15.51 16.76 -2.53
C PRO A 81 15.67 16.29 -3.98
N PRO A 82 14.94 16.90 -4.94
CA PRO A 82 14.14 18.11 -4.78
C PRO A 82 12.69 17.87 -4.34
N VAL A 83 12.28 16.63 -4.05
CA VAL A 83 10.87 16.28 -3.79
C VAL A 83 10.45 16.84 -2.42
N PRO A 84 9.54 17.84 -2.35
CA PRO A 84 9.19 18.49 -1.09
C PRO A 84 8.10 17.73 -0.33
N LEU A 85 8.04 16.40 -0.46
CA LEU A 85 7.00 15.57 0.15
C LEU A 85 7.48 14.93 1.45
N LEU A 86 6.56 14.81 2.41
CA LEU A 86 6.73 14.05 3.64
C LEU A 86 5.45 13.25 3.89
N LEU A 87 5.57 11.93 4.06
CA LEU A 87 4.46 11.09 4.51
C LEU A 87 4.68 10.67 5.95
N VAL A 88 3.62 10.73 6.76
CA VAL A 88 3.65 10.35 8.17
C VAL A 88 2.40 9.54 8.51
N ALA A 89 2.57 8.35 9.08
CA ALA A 89 1.54 7.68 9.84
C ALA A 89 1.76 7.98 11.33
N ASP A 90 0.74 8.49 12.01
CA ASP A 90 0.82 8.89 13.43
C ASP A 90 0.05 7.94 14.38
N GLY A 91 -0.39 6.79 13.86
CA GLY A 91 -1.22 5.80 14.55
C GLY A 91 -2.71 5.96 14.30
N THR A 92 -3.18 7.11 13.80
CA THR A 92 -4.59 7.34 13.44
C THR A 92 -4.74 7.71 11.97
N PHE A 93 -3.90 8.64 11.50
CA PHE A 93 -3.95 9.16 10.14
C PHE A 93 -2.70 8.78 9.37
N PHE A 94 -2.88 8.59 8.07
CA PHE A 94 -1.83 8.67 7.07
C PHE A 94 -1.85 10.07 6.46
N ILE A 95 -0.78 10.83 6.68
CA ILE A 95 -0.68 12.26 6.42
C ILE A 95 0.28 12.48 5.27
N TYR A 96 -0.19 13.16 4.23
CA TYR A 96 0.62 13.68 3.13
C TYR A 96 0.90 15.15 3.40
N TYR A 97 2.16 15.53 3.54
CA TYR A 97 2.57 16.91 3.74
C TYR A 97 3.43 17.39 2.57
N ASP A 98 2.87 18.32 1.79
CA ASP A 98 3.60 19.08 0.79
C ASP A 98 4.27 20.29 1.47
N LYS A 99 5.59 20.26 1.56
CA LYS A 99 6.40 21.29 2.24
C LYS A 99 6.49 22.58 1.43
N GLU A 100 6.35 22.50 0.11
CA GLU A 100 6.43 23.67 -0.77
C GLU A 100 5.15 24.49 -0.69
N LEU A 101 4.00 23.80 -0.71
CA LEU A 101 2.68 24.42 -0.61
C LEU A 101 2.21 24.63 0.84
N ASP A 102 2.90 24.02 1.81
CA ASP A 102 2.52 24.00 3.23
C ASP A 102 1.09 23.44 3.44
N GLN A 103 0.79 22.33 2.75
CA GLN A 103 -0.53 21.69 2.73
C GLN A 103 -0.47 20.27 3.27
N THR A 104 -1.45 19.91 4.09
CA THR A 104 -1.61 18.55 4.62
C THR A 104 -2.91 17.92 4.14
N THR A 105 -2.82 16.66 3.71
CA THR A 105 -3.97 15.79 3.46
C THR A 105 -3.95 14.66 4.47
N HIS A 106 -5.09 14.40 5.12
CA HIS A 106 -5.24 13.36 6.13
C HIS A 106 -6.18 12.29 5.61
N LEU A 107 -5.71 11.04 5.59
CA LEU A 107 -6.53 9.84 5.38
C LEU A 107 -6.53 9.03 6.66
N PHE A 108 -7.62 8.35 7.01
CA PHE A 108 -7.56 7.39 8.11
C PHE A 108 -6.59 6.28 7.74
N LEU A 109 -5.68 5.93 8.64
CA LEU A 109 -4.64 4.93 8.34
C LEU A 109 -5.26 3.59 7.94
N ASN A 110 -6.33 3.20 8.63
CA ASN A 110 -7.07 1.98 8.38
C ASN A 110 -7.80 1.97 7.03
N ASP A 111 -7.96 3.12 6.36
CA ASP A 111 -8.56 3.19 5.02
C ASP A 111 -7.49 3.14 3.93
N THR A 112 -6.21 2.92 4.29
CA THR A 112 -5.11 2.84 3.33
C THR A 112 -4.51 1.43 3.28
N PRO A 113 -4.01 0.97 2.13
CA PRO A 113 -3.24 -0.27 2.03
C PRO A 113 -2.01 -0.29 2.95
N ALA A 114 -1.38 0.86 3.20
CA ALA A 114 -0.27 1.00 4.14
C ALA A 114 -0.66 0.64 5.59
N GLY A 115 -1.91 0.88 5.98
CA GLY A 115 -2.44 0.52 7.30
C GLY A 115 -2.27 -0.95 7.63
N ILE A 116 -2.38 -1.84 6.63
CA ILE A 116 -2.20 -3.29 6.81
C ILE A 116 -0.78 -3.61 7.29
N MET A 117 0.25 -2.96 6.72
CA MET A 117 1.65 -3.16 7.12
C MET A 117 1.95 -2.64 8.52
N LEU A 118 1.19 -1.66 8.98
CA LEU A 118 1.43 -0.96 10.25
C LEU A 118 0.61 -1.53 11.42
N LYS A 119 -0.23 -2.55 11.20
CA LYS A 119 -0.95 -3.24 12.28
C LYS A 119 0.02 -3.80 13.33
N GLU A 120 -0.39 -3.86 14.59
CA GLU A 120 0.39 -4.49 15.67
C GLU A 120 0.71 -5.95 15.36
N LYS A 121 -0.30 -6.67 14.87
CA LYS A 121 -0.20 -8.03 14.41
C LYS A 121 -0.79 -8.11 13.00
N LEU A 122 0.03 -8.51 12.04
CA LEU A 122 -0.45 -8.94 10.74
C LEU A 122 -0.86 -10.41 10.86
N SER A 123 -2.01 -10.79 10.33
CA SER A 123 -2.42 -12.18 10.18
C SER A 123 -3.15 -12.34 8.87
N PHE A 124 -2.84 -13.41 8.13
CA PHE A 124 -3.50 -13.71 6.86
C PHE A 124 -4.73 -14.61 7.03
N PHE A 125 -5.06 -14.97 8.28
CA PHE A 125 -6.03 -16.03 8.60
C PHE A 125 -7.13 -15.59 9.57
N ASP A 126 -7.12 -14.35 10.05
CA ASP A 126 -8.12 -13.82 10.99
C ASP A 126 -9.37 -13.24 10.32
N GLY A 127 -9.33 -13.06 9.00
CA GLY A 127 -10.42 -12.52 8.20
C GLY A 127 -10.39 -11.00 8.02
N GLU A 128 -9.45 -10.27 8.64
CA GLU A 128 -9.34 -8.81 8.45
C GLU A 128 -8.80 -8.45 7.07
N VAL A 129 -7.95 -9.33 6.52
CA VAL A 129 -7.41 -9.21 5.16
C VAL A 129 -7.80 -10.42 4.33
N THR A 130 -7.96 -10.20 3.03
CA THR A 130 -8.18 -11.26 2.05
C THR A 130 -6.95 -11.39 1.19
N VAL A 131 -6.29 -12.55 1.23
CA VAL A 131 -5.17 -12.85 0.33
C VAL A 131 -5.72 -13.11 -1.07
N THR A 132 -5.30 -12.30 -2.04
CA THR A 132 -5.76 -12.35 -3.43
C THR A 132 -4.80 -13.13 -4.33
N ASN A 133 -3.51 -13.18 -3.97
CA ASN A 133 -2.51 -13.95 -4.72
C ASN A 133 -1.27 -14.29 -3.87
N VAL A 134 -0.66 -15.44 -4.15
CA VAL A 134 0.68 -15.81 -3.67
C VAL A 134 1.49 -16.30 -4.86
N ALA A 135 2.54 -15.55 -5.22
CA ALA A 135 3.38 -15.85 -6.37
C ALA A 135 4.83 -16.09 -5.95
N ARG A 136 5.50 -16.99 -6.67
CA ARG A 136 6.92 -17.33 -6.48
C ARG A 136 7.63 -17.16 -7.80
N LYS A 137 8.54 -16.19 -7.88
CA LYS A 137 9.26 -15.89 -9.13
C LYS A 137 10.63 -15.31 -8.83
N ASN A 138 11.64 -15.65 -9.61
CA ASN A 138 12.95 -15.01 -9.57
C ASN A 138 13.58 -14.89 -8.16
N GLY A 139 13.38 -15.90 -7.30
CA GLY A 139 13.92 -15.90 -5.94
C GLY A 139 13.17 -15.04 -4.93
N VAL A 140 12.00 -14.50 -5.29
CA VAL A 140 11.10 -13.77 -4.38
C VAL A 140 9.76 -14.48 -4.21
N ILE A 141 9.12 -14.19 -3.07
CA ILE A 141 7.72 -14.48 -2.78
C ILE A 141 6.97 -13.15 -2.80
N GLU A 142 5.87 -13.10 -3.54
CA GLU A 142 4.95 -11.96 -3.59
C GLU A 142 3.61 -12.40 -2.98
N ILE A 143 3.11 -11.65 -1.99
CA ILE A 143 1.82 -11.89 -1.36
C ILE A 143 0.97 -10.66 -1.58
N SER A 144 -0.10 -10.82 -2.38
CA SER A 144 -1.09 -9.78 -2.63
C SER A 144 -2.30 -9.97 -1.73
N LEU A 145 -2.77 -8.86 -1.16
CA LEU A 145 -3.90 -8.85 -0.24
C LEU A 145 -4.65 -7.52 -0.26
N THR A 146 -5.94 -7.59 0.04
CA THR A 146 -6.81 -6.42 0.23
C THR A 146 -7.35 -6.43 1.66
N GLN A 147 -7.92 -5.30 2.09
CA GLN A 147 -8.79 -5.32 3.26
C GLN A 147 -10.07 -6.09 2.93
N THR A 148 -10.52 -6.97 3.83
CA THR A 148 -11.72 -7.78 3.59
C THR A 148 -12.98 -6.93 3.54
N GLU A 149 -13.09 -5.94 4.43
CA GLU A 149 -14.27 -5.06 4.48
C GLU A 149 -14.28 -4.03 3.36
N ASN A 150 -13.10 -3.56 2.94
CA ASN A 150 -12.95 -2.48 1.97
C ASN A 150 -11.97 -2.85 0.84
N PRO A 151 -12.26 -3.87 0.02
CA PRO A 151 -11.34 -4.31 -1.05
C PRO A 151 -11.21 -3.27 -2.18
N ALA A 152 -12.16 -2.33 -2.28
CA ALA A 152 -12.14 -1.27 -3.28
C ALA A 152 -11.07 -0.19 -3.00
N GLU A 153 -10.54 -0.10 -1.79
CA GLU A 153 -9.50 0.88 -1.40
C GLU A 153 -8.10 0.50 -1.93
N GLY A 154 -8.00 -0.63 -2.62
CA GLY A 154 -6.79 -1.07 -3.30
C GLY A 154 -6.21 -2.37 -2.75
N GLU A 155 -5.16 -2.83 -3.42
CA GLU A 155 -4.44 -4.05 -3.13
C GLU A 155 -3.00 -3.72 -2.70
N LEU A 156 -2.57 -4.33 -1.61
CA LEU A 156 -1.19 -4.32 -1.15
C LEU A 156 -0.50 -5.60 -1.59
N THR A 157 0.64 -5.49 -2.27
CA THR A 157 1.52 -6.63 -2.51
C THR A 157 2.82 -6.50 -1.75
N LEU A 158 3.08 -7.45 -0.85
CA LEU A 158 4.33 -7.57 -0.09
C LEU A 158 5.30 -8.48 -0.83
N VAL A 159 6.57 -8.08 -0.93
CA VAL A 159 7.60 -8.82 -1.64
C VAL A 159 8.76 -9.16 -0.70
N PHE A 160 9.09 -10.44 -0.63
CA PHE A 160 10.16 -10.98 0.20
C PHE A 160 11.20 -11.68 -0.66
N SER A 161 12.49 -11.50 -0.36
CA SER A 161 13.53 -12.38 -0.90
C SER A 161 13.47 -13.74 -0.20
N ASN A 162 13.93 -14.81 -0.85
CA ASN A 162 13.92 -16.16 -0.25
C ASN A 162 15.23 -16.56 0.45
N SER A 163 16.34 -15.91 0.12
CA SER A 163 17.67 -16.25 0.67
C SER A 163 18.60 -15.03 0.66
N PRO A 164 18.76 -14.31 1.77
CA PRO A 164 18.02 -14.47 3.04
C PRO A 164 16.54 -14.11 2.91
N TYR A 165 15.72 -14.56 3.87
CA TYR A 165 14.30 -14.21 3.90
C TYR A 165 14.10 -12.83 4.53
N GLU A 166 13.84 -11.84 3.70
CA GLU A 166 13.78 -10.43 4.11
C GLU A 166 12.69 -9.71 3.34
N PHE A 167 12.03 -8.75 3.98
CA PHE A 167 11.10 -7.87 3.31
C PHE A 167 11.87 -6.85 2.45
N LYS A 168 11.54 -6.80 1.16
CA LYS A 168 12.29 -6.02 0.17
C LYS A 168 11.49 -4.92 -0.49
N GLN A 169 10.18 -5.07 -0.59
CA GLN A 169 9.37 -4.14 -1.39
C GLN A 169 7.90 -4.29 -1.05
N TRP A 170 7.16 -3.19 -1.14
CA TRP A 170 5.71 -3.26 -1.29
C TRP A 170 5.25 -2.57 -2.57
N ARG A 171 4.07 -2.97 -3.02
CA ARG A 171 3.35 -2.30 -4.10
C ARG A 171 1.93 -2.01 -3.65
N VAL A 172 1.44 -0.83 -4.00
CA VAL A 172 0.05 -0.45 -3.80
C VAL A 172 -0.57 -0.29 -5.18
N LEU A 173 -1.61 -1.07 -5.44
CA LEU A 173 -2.56 -0.85 -6.53
C LEU A 173 -3.76 -0.10 -5.94
N ASP A 174 -4.02 1.12 -6.38
CA ASP A 174 -5.15 1.90 -5.87
C ASP A 174 -6.47 1.60 -6.61
N ALA A 175 -7.55 2.26 -6.18
CA ALA A 175 -8.88 2.13 -6.74
C ALA A 175 -8.99 2.60 -8.22
N GLN A 176 -8.03 3.37 -8.71
CA GLN A 176 -7.95 3.82 -10.11
C GLN A 176 -7.19 2.82 -10.99
N GLY A 177 -6.57 1.80 -10.38
CA GLY A 177 -5.75 0.81 -11.07
C GLY A 177 -4.31 1.27 -11.26
N GLU A 178 -3.89 2.33 -10.57
CA GLU A 178 -2.53 2.83 -10.62
C GLU A 178 -1.63 2.10 -9.61
N VAL A 179 -0.41 1.79 -10.02
CA VAL A 179 0.54 1.03 -9.20
C VAL A 179 1.68 1.92 -8.75
N THR A 180 1.83 2.07 -7.44
CA THR A 180 3.04 2.63 -6.82
C THR A 180 3.88 1.50 -6.23
N THR A 181 5.16 1.46 -6.58
CA THR A 181 6.12 0.47 -6.05
C THR A 181 7.11 1.15 -5.13
N VAL A 182 7.42 0.57 -3.98
CA VAL A 182 8.48 1.03 -3.08
C VAL A 182 9.41 -0.11 -2.76
N SER A 183 10.66 0.00 -3.20
CA SER A 183 11.73 -0.96 -2.93
C SER A 183 12.62 -0.46 -1.80
N LEU A 184 12.98 -1.34 -0.87
CA LEU A 184 13.81 -1.06 0.29
C LEU A 184 15.23 -1.55 0.10
N PHE A 185 16.18 -0.72 0.52
CA PHE A 185 17.60 -1.06 0.58
C PHE A 185 18.24 -0.51 1.85
N GLU A 186 19.37 -1.10 2.25
CA GLU A 186 20.05 -0.74 3.50
C GLU A 186 19.11 -0.80 4.72
N ALA A 187 18.24 -1.81 4.76
CA ALA A 187 17.28 -1.99 5.82
C ALA A 187 17.95 -2.48 7.11
N THR A 188 17.64 -1.81 8.22
CA THR A 188 18.05 -2.20 9.57
C THR A 188 16.81 -2.27 10.46
N GLU A 189 16.57 -3.46 11.00
CA GLU A 189 15.49 -3.74 11.95
C GLU A 189 15.96 -3.53 13.40
N GLY A 190 15.03 -3.31 14.33
CA GLY A 190 15.35 -3.19 15.75
C GLY A 190 16.17 -1.95 16.10
N VAL A 191 16.09 -0.91 15.27
CA VAL A 191 16.79 0.37 15.48
C VAL A 191 16.09 1.22 16.54
N ASP A 192 16.88 1.94 17.34
CA ASP A 192 16.36 2.99 18.21
C ASP A 192 15.97 4.21 17.37
N LEU A 193 14.70 4.59 17.44
CA LEU A 193 14.17 5.76 16.72
C LEU A 193 13.99 6.96 17.65
N PRO A 194 14.33 8.19 17.22
CA PRO A 194 14.19 9.38 18.05
C PRO A 194 12.75 9.60 18.53
N PRO A 195 12.56 10.05 19.79
CA PRO A 195 11.25 10.45 20.28
C PRO A 195 10.66 11.56 19.41
N GLY A 196 9.38 11.40 19.03
CA GLY A 196 8.68 12.40 18.23
C GLY A 196 9.02 12.41 16.75
N LEU A 197 9.82 11.45 16.24
CA LEU A 197 10.12 11.31 14.80
C LEU A 197 8.86 11.31 13.92
N PHE A 198 7.79 10.68 14.43
CA PHE A 198 6.51 10.52 13.74
C PHE A 198 5.52 11.67 14.00
N ARG A 199 5.95 12.75 14.66
CA ARG A 199 5.14 13.96 14.77
C ARG A 199 5.40 14.82 13.54
N LEU A 200 4.33 15.36 12.97
CA LEU A 200 4.47 16.36 11.93
C LEU A 200 4.93 17.69 12.56
N SER A 201 6.23 17.97 12.49
CA SER A 201 6.76 19.29 12.87
C SER A 201 6.61 20.25 11.70
N ARG A 202 5.64 21.17 11.78
CA ARG A 202 5.51 22.27 10.81
C ARG A 202 6.54 23.33 11.12
N THR A 203 7.30 23.75 10.10
CA THR A 203 8.35 24.76 10.23
C THR A 203 7.83 26.12 10.71
N LYS A 204 6.51 26.38 10.58
CA LYS A 204 5.86 27.65 10.98
C LYS A 204 5.35 27.72 12.43
N ASP A 205 5.42 26.67 13.23
CA ASP A 205 4.95 26.72 14.63
C ASP A 205 5.97 27.40 15.61
N SER A 206 6.98 28.10 15.07
CA SER A 206 7.99 28.86 15.85
C SER A 206 7.64 30.35 16.00
N GLY A 207 6.37 30.66 16.26
CA GLY A 207 5.90 32.05 16.31
C GLY A 207 4.74 32.27 17.26
N ASN A 208 4.99 32.18 18.57
CA ASN A 208 4.37 33.05 19.57
C ASN A 208 5.21 33.09 20.86
#